data_AF-A0A8H7QNM2-F1
#
_entry.id   AF-A0A8H7QNM2-F1
#
_cell.length_a   1.000
_cell.length_b   1.000
_cell.length_c   1.000
_cell.angle_alpha   90.00
_cell.angle_beta   90.00
_cell.angle_gamma   90.00
#
_symmetry.space_group_name_H-M   'P 1'
#
loop_
_entity.id
_entity.type
_entity.pdbx_description
1 polymer ?
#
loop_
_entity_poly.entity_id
_entity_poly.type
_entity_poly.pdbx_seq_one_letter_code
_entity_poly.pdbx_strand_id
1 'polypeptide(L)' 'MPAAPASGLTRTIYNTFFKKNSVFVTSIFVGAIAFEVVFDSTSTKVWDNLNKGKQWKDIKDKYASE' A
#
# COMPACT_ATOMS: atom_id res chain seq x y z
N MET A 1 7.94 -33.14 -14.55
CA MET A 1 8.84 -31.98 -14.39
C MET A 1 8.81 -31.55 -12.92
N PRO A 2 9.90 -31.69 -12.15
CA PRO A 2 9.89 -31.25 -10.76
C PRO A 2 9.80 -29.72 -10.73
N ALA A 3 8.80 -29.19 -10.01
CA ALA A 3 8.74 -27.77 -9.73
C ALA A 3 10.04 -27.36 -9.04
N ALA A 4 10.68 -26.28 -9.51
CA ALA A 4 11.84 -25.69 -8.85
C ALA A 4 11.56 -25.58 -7.34
N PRO A 5 12.53 -25.88 -6.45
CA PRO A 5 12.30 -25.75 -5.03
C PRO A 5 11.98 -24.28 -4.77
N ALA A 6 10.70 -23.97 -4.54
CA ALA A 6 10.32 -22.69 -3.99
C ALA A 6 11.24 -22.47 -2.78
N SER A 7 12.00 -21.38 -2.79
CA SER A 7 12.92 -21.06 -1.69
C SER A 7 12.16 -21.24 -0.37
N GLY A 8 12.85 -21.71 0.69
CA GLY A 8 12.18 -22.06 1.95
C GLY A 8 11.24 -20.96 2.47
N LEU A 9 11.54 -19.70 2.16
CA LEU A 9 10.69 -18.54 2.40
C LEU A 9 9.37 -18.57 1.61
N THR A 10 9.39 -18.71 0.29
CA THR A 10 8.17 -18.76 -0.53
C THR A 10 7.26 -19.92 -0.12
N ARG A 11 7.84 -21.08 0.21
CA ARG A 11 7.07 -22.23 0.72
C ARG A 11 6.43 -21.93 2.08
N THR A 12 7.13 -21.22 2.96
CA THR A 12 6.60 -20.78 4.25
C THR A 12 5.45 -19.80 4.07
N ILE A 13 5.65 -18.76 3.23
CA ILE A 13 4.60 -17.77 2.92
C ILE A 13 3.35 -18.44 2.37
N TYR A 14 3.50 -19.35 1.40
CA TYR A 14 2.37 -20.07 0.81
C TYR A 14 1.61 -20.89 1.86
N ASN A 15 2.32 -21.67 2.67
CA ASN A 15 1.70 -22.51 3.69
C ASN A 15 1.00 -21.70 4.79
N THR A 16 1.51 -20.51 5.11
CA THR A 16 0.96 -19.65 6.16
C THR A 16 -0.25 -18.86 5.69
N PHE A 17 -0.17 -18.21 4.52
CA PHE A 17 -1.18 -17.22 4.12
C PHE A 17 -2.07 -17.69 2.96
N PHE A 18 -1.57 -18.53 2.06
CA PHE A 18 -2.24 -18.80 0.76
C PHE A 18 -2.85 -20.21 0.65
N LYS A 19 -2.42 -21.18 1.46
CA LYS A 19 -2.85 -22.58 1.33
C LYS A 19 -4.28 -22.85 1.80
N LYS A 20 -4.77 -22.14 2.83
CA LYS A 20 -6.11 -22.33 3.40
C LYS A 20 -7.02 -21.18 2.97
N ASN A 21 -8.13 -21.47 2.29
CA ASN A 21 -9.04 -20.46 1.75
C ASN A 21 -9.52 -19.44 2.80
N SER A 22 -9.88 -19.88 4.00
CA SER A 22 -10.32 -18.98 5.07
C SER A 22 -9.21 -18.00 5.47
N VAL A 23 -7.98 -18.49 5.65
CA VAL A 23 -6.81 -17.67 5.97
C VAL A 23 -6.45 -16.74 4.82
N PHE A 24 -6.55 -17.22 3.58
CA PHE A 24 -6.27 -16.45 2.37
C PHE A 24 -7.18 -15.22 2.25
N VAL A 25 -8.49 -15.39 2.34
CA VAL A 25 -9.45 -14.29 2.23
C VAL A 25 -9.27 -13.28 3.38
N THR A 26 -9.10 -13.77 4.61
CA THR A 26 -8.82 -12.87 5.76
C THR A 26 -7.51 -12.11 5.57
N SER A 27 -6.46 -12.76 5.07
CA SER A 27 -5.16 -12.11 4.79
C SER A 27 -5.30 -11.01 3.75
N ILE A 28 -6.12 -11.22 2.71
CA ILE A 28 -6.42 -10.20 1.71
C ILE A 28 -7.11 -8.99 2.36
N PHE A 29 -8.16 -9.21 3.17
CA PHE A 29 -8.88 -8.09 3.79
C PHE A 29 -8.01 -7.29 4.75
N VAL A 30 -7.27 -7.96 5.63
CA VAL A 30 -6.35 -7.28 6.55
C VAL A 30 -5.25 -6.56 5.76
N GLY A 31 -4.70 -7.21 4.73
CA GLY A 31 -3.70 -6.62 3.86
C GLY A 31 -4.21 -5.38 3.12
N ALA A 32 -5.43 -5.42 2.59
CA ALA A 32 -6.05 -4.31 1.87
C ALA A 32 -6.27 -3.10 2.77
N ILE A 33 -6.81 -3.29 3.98
CA ILE A 33 -7.03 -2.19 4.95
C ILE A 33 -5.71 -1.56 5.36
N ALA A 34 -4.71 -2.38 5.69
CA ALA A 34 -3.40 -1.86 6.05
C ALA A 34 -2.72 -1.14 4.87
N PHE A 35 -2.86 -1.69 3.66
CA PHE A 35 -2.31 -1.10 2.45
C PHE A 35 -2.96 0.24 2.12
N GLU A 36 -4.29 0.37 2.22
CA GLU A 36 -5.03 1.60 1.96
C GLU A 36 -4.45 2.79 2.75
N VAL A 37 -4.31 2.63 4.08
CA VAL A 37 -3.78 3.69 4.96
C VAL A 37 -2.37 4.11 4.56
N VAL A 38 -1.49 3.13 4.31
CA VAL A 38 -0.09 3.40 3.96
C VAL A 38 0.02 4.00 2.57
N PHE A 39 -0.72 3.46 1.61
CA PHE A 39 -0.71 3.87 0.22
C PHE A 39 -1.24 5.29 0.06
N ASP A 40 -2.36 5.64 0.70
CA ASP A 40 -2.95 6.98 0.61
C ASP A 40 -2.02 8.04 1.20
N SER A 41 -1.48 7.78 2.40
CA SER A 41 -0.55 8.70 3.05
C SER A 41 0.73 8.90 2.24
N THR A 42 1.29 7.80 1.70
CA THR A 42 2.52 7.85 0.92
C THR A 42 2.30 8.53 -0.42
N SER A 43 1.22 8.18 -1.13
CA SER A 43 0.89 8.74 -2.43
C SER A 43 0.61 10.24 -2.32
N THR A 44 -0.11 10.67 -1.28
CA THR A 44 -0.32 12.10 -0.99
C THR A 44 1.01 12.81 -0.77
N LYS A 45 1.93 12.26 0.05
CA LYS A 45 3.24 12.86 0.29
C LYS A 45 4.08 12.96 -0.98
N VAL A 46 4.07 11.91 -1.82
CA VAL A 46 4.77 11.92 -3.10
C VAL A 46 4.20 13.00 -4.01
N TRP A 47 2.87 13.07 -4.14
CA TRP A 47 2.20 14.10 -4.91
C TRP A 47 2.53 15.51 -4.43
N ASP A 48 2.52 15.70 -3.12
CA ASP A 48 2.77 16.98 -2.49
C ASP A 48 4.18 17.48 -2.73
N ASN A 49 5.15 16.58 -2.64
CA ASN A 49 6.55 16.90 -2.89
C ASN A 49 6.79 17.25 -4.37
N LEU A 50 6.17 16.49 -5.28
CA LEU A 50 6.31 16.73 -6.72
C LEU A 50 5.63 18.02 -7.19
N ASN A 51 4.56 18.44 -6.51
CA ASN A 51 3.76 19.62 -6.88
C ASN A 51 3.91 20.79 -5.91
N LYS A 52 4.98 20.79 -5.11
CA LYS A 52 5.23 21.82 -4.12
C LYS A 52 5.24 23.22 -4.75
N GLY A 53 4.49 24.14 -4.15
CA GLY A 53 4.35 25.51 -4.60
C GLY A 53 3.34 25.72 -5.74
N LYS A 54 2.72 24.64 -6.24
CA LYS A 54 1.67 24.70 -7.28
C LYS A 54 0.29 24.36 -6.72
N GLN A 55 0.22 23.65 -5.61
CA GLN A 55 -1.05 23.21 -5.05
C GLN A 55 -1.76 24.35 -4.37
N TRP A 56 -3.10 24.32 -4.36
CA TRP A 56 -3.89 25.34 -3.68
C TRP A 56 -3.46 25.53 -2.22
N LYS A 57 -3.22 24.44 -1.48
CA LYS A 57 -2.72 24.51 -0.09
C LYS A 57 -1.38 25.23 0.08
N ASP A 58 -0.56 25.33 -0.98
CA ASP A 58 0.74 26.01 -0.96
C ASP A 58 0.63 27.50 -1.34
N ILE A 59 -0.46 27.92 -2.00
CA ILE A 59 -0.63 29.29 -2.54
C ILE A 59 -1.87 30.00 -1.97
N LYS A 60 -2.70 29.31 -1.19
CA LYS A 60 -3.99 29.80 -0.70
C LYS A 60 -3.84 31.09 0.08
N ASP A 61 -2.78 31.22 0.87
CA ASP A 61 -2.41 32.40 1.66
C ASP A 61 -2.33 33.69 0.82
N LYS A 62 -2.07 33.57 -0.49
CA LYS A 62 -1.97 34.71 -1.40
C LYS A 62 -3.30 35.19 -1.95
N TYR A 63 -4.36 34.37 -1.85
CA TYR A 63 -5.61 34.60 -2.59
C TYR A 63 -6.86 34.50 -1.71
N ALA A 64 -6.79 33.77 -0.60
CA ALA A 64 -7.83 33.72 0.40
C ALA A 64 -7.40 34.58 1.59
N SER A 65 -7.87 35.82 1.61
CA SER A 65 -8.05 36.56 2.86
C SER A 65 -9.18 35.91 3.64
N GLU A 66 -9.04 35.77 4.96
CA GLU A 66 -10.23 35.74 5.82
C GLU A 66 -11.12 36.95 5.55
#